data_AF-A0A7C0WZI9-F1
#
_entry.id   AF-A0A7C0WZI9-F1
#
_cell.length_a   1.000
_cell.length_b   1.000
_cell.length_c   1.000
_cell.angle_alpha   90.00
_cell.angle_beta   90.00
_cell.angle_gamma   90.00
#
_symmetry.space_group_name_H-M   'P 1'
#
loop_
_entity.id
_entity.type
_entity.pdbx_description
1 polymer ?
#
loop_
_entity_poly.entity_id
_entity_poly.type
_entity_poly.pdbx_seq_one_letter_code
_entity_poly.pdbx_strand_id
1 'polypeptide(L)'
;KNLSIMENFKEEMEFYGFPNPFYPLKGLKGSEPFFRNRAQLKKLTYERNSYALSAHRIALEHLKESIMLKNDKKYTGREALKYINKDLKFCRNEEGVYRLEILRFLPLSGDYMVKLSQFTKEERKNYRKILSIIDKEKGGVSSVSFYVRYKTGVKKKNIPLKEYKEFIEDKMSIKSSKVHRKKGGLIKDRHIRKILAISYAPIGIETFVFDLAMFYLKKGKYERERYSGIFPTLSSEIPHEKLGKYGEIIELKERMEEELQKLGRFEKSLTIGGIAYYKVTGNMEETLRYFNMSEKKLKRKLEEFETIGLLSTKSLKPRTQKFLKYLKR
;
A
#
# COMPACT_ATOMS: atom_id res chain seq x y z
N LYS A 1 -28.00 10.70 -13.90
CA LYS A 1 -27.66 12.05 -13.38
C LYS A 1 -27.88 12.14 -11.87
N ASN A 2 -29.06 11.85 -11.34
CA ASN A 2 -29.32 11.96 -9.89
C ASN A 2 -28.55 10.97 -9.02
N LEU A 3 -28.28 9.75 -9.53
CA LEU A 3 -27.51 8.74 -8.80
C LEU A 3 -26.03 9.13 -8.62
N SER A 4 -25.40 9.71 -9.66
CA SER A 4 -24.01 10.17 -9.57
C SER A 4 -23.87 11.41 -8.69
N ILE A 5 -24.89 12.27 -8.67
CA ILE A 5 -24.95 13.44 -7.75
C ILE A 5 -25.07 12.97 -6.30
N MET A 6 -25.93 11.98 -6.03
CA MET A 6 -26.08 11.34 -4.72
C MET A 6 -24.79 10.63 -4.26
N GLU A 7 -24.08 9.95 -5.17
CA GLU A 7 -22.79 9.32 -4.87
C GLU A 7 -21.71 10.36 -4.55
N ASN A 8 -21.65 11.46 -5.30
CA ASN A 8 -20.75 12.57 -5.02
C ASN A 8 -21.03 13.22 -3.66
N PHE A 9 -22.29 13.46 -3.31
CA PHE A 9 -22.66 13.99 -1.99
C PHE A 9 -22.33 13.01 -0.87
N LYS A 10 -22.53 11.71 -1.09
CA LYS A 10 -22.14 10.68 -0.11
C LYS A 10 -20.63 10.65 0.11
N GLU A 11 -19.84 10.69 -0.96
CA GLU A 11 -18.38 10.77 -0.88
C GLU A 11 -17.92 12.04 -0.16
N GLU A 12 -18.58 13.17 -0.42
CA GLU A 12 -18.30 14.44 0.24
C GLU A 12 -18.67 14.43 1.72
N MET A 13 -19.82 13.85 2.10
CA MET A 13 -20.21 13.67 3.50
C MET A 13 -19.28 12.70 4.25
N GLU A 14 -18.89 11.58 3.62
CA GLU A 14 -17.91 10.64 4.17
C GLU A 14 -16.52 11.29 4.31
N PHE A 15 -16.15 12.18 3.37
CA PHE A 15 -14.92 12.95 3.40
C PHE A 15 -14.85 13.89 4.63
N TYR A 16 -15.90 14.67 4.90
CA TYR A 16 -15.95 15.56 6.07
C TYR A 16 -16.21 14.83 7.39
N GLY A 17 -16.41 13.51 7.37
CA GLY A 17 -16.71 12.75 8.56
C GLY A 17 -18.09 13.06 9.14
N PHE A 18 -19.00 13.64 8.33
CA PHE A 18 -20.39 13.77 8.74
C PHE A 18 -20.91 12.37 9.09
N PRO A 19 -21.53 12.19 10.27
CA PRO A 19 -22.27 10.97 10.53
C PRO A 19 -23.32 10.91 9.43
N ASN A 20 -23.24 9.89 8.57
CA ASN A 20 -24.26 9.66 7.56
C ASN A 20 -25.62 9.74 8.29
N PRO A 21 -26.54 10.63 7.89
CA PRO A 21 -27.80 10.85 8.60
C PRO A 21 -28.65 9.56 8.69
N PHE A 22 -28.32 8.56 7.87
CA PHE A 22 -28.96 7.24 7.84
C PHE A 22 -28.15 6.12 8.54
N TYR A 23 -27.07 6.43 9.25
CA TYR A 23 -26.36 5.48 10.12
C TYR A 23 -26.47 5.91 11.60
N PRO A 24 -27.65 5.77 12.25
CA PRO A 24 -27.60 5.31 13.62
C PRO A 24 -26.80 4.00 13.61
N LEU A 25 -25.88 3.83 14.57
CA LEU A 25 -25.20 2.55 14.80
C LEU A 25 -26.17 1.39 14.51
N LYS A 26 -25.86 0.56 13.51
CA LYS A 26 -26.75 -0.53 13.07
C LYS A 26 -27.10 -1.38 14.29
N GLY A 27 -28.38 -1.36 14.69
CA GLY A 27 -28.88 -2.07 15.86
C GLY A 27 -29.51 -1.19 16.94
N LEU A 28 -29.37 0.14 16.87
CA LEU A 28 -29.93 1.08 17.85
C LEU A 28 -31.22 1.80 17.37
N LYS A 29 -31.92 1.24 16.38
CA LYS A 29 -33.26 1.74 15.99
C LYS A 29 -34.22 1.49 17.16
N GLY A 30 -34.80 2.56 17.73
CA GLY A 30 -35.71 2.50 18.88
C GLY A 30 -35.07 2.77 20.25
N SER A 31 -33.75 2.97 20.33
CA SER A 31 -33.09 3.37 21.58
C SER A 31 -33.21 4.87 21.86
N GLU A 32 -33.28 5.24 23.15
CA GLU A 32 -33.35 6.64 23.56
C GLU A 32 -32.17 7.46 22.98
N PRO A 33 -32.40 8.73 22.61
CA PRO A 33 -31.35 9.61 22.09
C PRO A 33 -30.07 9.65 22.94
N PHE A 34 -30.20 9.55 24.26
CA PHE A 34 -29.09 9.54 25.21
C PHE A 34 -28.10 8.39 24.94
N PHE A 35 -28.57 7.15 24.81
CA PHE A 35 -27.70 5.99 24.55
C PHE A 35 -27.02 6.07 23.19
N ARG A 36 -27.73 6.60 22.18
CA ARG A 36 -27.17 6.82 20.84
C ARG A 36 -26.03 7.83 20.87
N ASN A 37 -26.24 8.97 21.51
CA ASN A 37 -25.23 10.02 21.64
C ASN A 37 -23.99 9.50 22.40
N ARG A 38 -24.19 8.80 23.52
CA ARG A 38 -23.08 8.23 24.30
C ARG A 38 -22.29 7.18 23.50
N ALA A 39 -22.97 6.32 22.75
CA ALA A 39 -22.32 5.31 21.91
C ALA A 39 -21.55 5.95 20.75
N GLN A 40 -22.10 7.01 20.14
CA GLN A 40 -21.43 7.77 19.09
C GLN A 40 -20.16 8.47 19.61
N LEU A 41 -20.22 9.11 20.78
CA LEU A 41 -19.05 9.72 21.42
C LEU A 41 -17.95 8.68 21.66
N LYS A 42 -18.29 7.51 22.22
CA LYS A 42 -17.31 6.41 22.41
C LYS A 42 -16.66 5.96 21.10
N LYS A 43 -17.46 5.81 20.04
CA LYS A 43 -16.95 5.45 18.71
C LYS A 43 -15.99 6.51 18.18
N LEU A 44 -16.35 7.79 18.29
CA LEU A 44 -15.50 8.90 17.85
C LEU A 44 -14.19 8.94 18.63
N THR A 45 -14.21 8.77 19.94
CA THR A 45 -13.00 8.69 20.77
C THR A 45 -12.11 7.52 20.35
N TYR A 46 -12.68 6.34 20.13
CA TYR A 46 -11.94 5.18 19.64
C TYR A 46 -11.31 5.44 18.26
N GLU A 47 -12.04 6.06 17.34
CA GLU A 47 -11.53 6.39 16.01
C GLU A 47 -10.39 7.41 16.11
N ARG A 48 -10.53 8.48 16.90
CA ARG A 48 -9.47 9.48 17.13
C ARG A 48 -8.19 8.83 17.65
N ASN A 49 -8.30 7.98 18.68
CA ASN A 49 -7.14 7.27 19.22
C ASN A 49 -6.51 6.33 18.19
N SER A 50 -7.32 5.60 17.42
CA SER A 50 -6.82 4.70 16.38
C SER A 50 -6.06 5.45 15.26
N TYR A 51 -6.57 6.62 14.86
CA TYR A 51 -5.91 7.49 13.89
C TYR A 51 -4.63 8.12 14.45
N ALA A 52 -4.63 8.57 15.70
CA ALA A 52 -3.45 9.08 16.39
C ALA A 52 -2.33 8.02 16.46
N LEU A 53 -2.66 6.80 16.89
CA LEU A 53 -1.70 5.68 16.96
C LEU A 53 -1.13 5.33 15.57
N SER A 54 -1.98 5.34 14.54
CA SER A 54 -1.55 5.10 13.16
C SER A 54 -0.62 6.20 12.66
N ALA A 55 -0.89 7.46 13.00
CA ALA A 55 -0.05 8.60 12.67
C ALA A 55 1.32 8.52 13.33
N HIS A 56 1.37 8.20 14.63
CA HIS A 56 2.63 7.96 15.34
C HIS A 56 3.43 6.81 14.73
N ARG A 57 2.75 5.71 14.35
CA ARG A 57 3.42 4.58 13.69
C ARG A 57 4.09 5.02 12.38
N ILE A 58 3.39 5.78 11.53
CA ILE A 58 3.96 6.31 10.28
C ILE A 58 5.13 7.25 10.59
N ALA A 59 4.96 8.19 11.53
CA ALA A 59 6.01 9.13 11.93
C ALA A 59 7.29 8.41 12.38
N LEU A 60 7.16 7.41 13.26
CA LEU A 60 8.29 6.64 13.78
C LEU A 60 9.03 5.89 12.67
N GLU A 61 8.33 5.32 11.69
CA GLU A 61 9.00 4.60 10.61
C GLU A 61 9.74 5.55 9.65
N HIS A 62 9.21 6.74 9.40
CA HIS A 62 9.94 7.79 8.66
C HIS A 62 11.18 8.28 9.41
N LEU A 63 11.06 8.53 10.71
CA LEU A 63 12.19 8.95 11.55
C LEU A 63 13.25 7.84 11.61
N LYS A 64 12.86 6.60 11.88
CA LYS A 64 13.78 5.45 11.88
C LYS A 64 14.55 5.36 10.58
N GLU A 65 13.86 5.34 9.45
CA GLU A 65 14.50 5.16 8.14
C GLU A 65 15.42 6.34 7.78
N SER A 66 15.20 7.53 8.35
CA SER A 66 16.06 8.71 8.14
C SER A 66 17.39 8.68 8.87
N ILE A 67 17.53 7.84 9.90
CA ILE A 67 18.70 7.80 10.78
C ILE A 67 19.74 6.83 10.24
N MET A 68 20.99 7.30 10.16
CA MET A 68 22.18 6.48 9.98
C MET A 68 23.21 6.84 11.06
N LEU A 69 23.76 5.84 11.72
CA LEU A 69 24.93 5.99 12.59
C LEU A 69 26.16 5.44 11.89
N LYS A 70 27.24 6.22 11.88
CA LYS A 70 28.48 5.87 11.18
C LYS A 70 29.67 5.84 12.13
N ASN A 71 30.42 4.75 12.02
CA ASN A 71 31.84 4.65 12.35
C ASN A 71 32.54 3.92 11.18
N ASP A 72 33.46 2.98 11.43
CA ASP A 72 33.96 2.04 10.40
C ASP A 72 32.85 1.21 9.75
N LYS A 73 31.76 1.00 10.48
CA LYS A 73 30.54 0.33 10.01
C LYS A 73 29.37 1.32 9.95
N LYS A 74 28.45 1.09 9.02
CA LYS A 74 27.19 1.84 8.88
C LYS A 74 26.05 1.06 9.53
N TYR A 75 25.30 1.72 10.41
CA TYR A 75 24.07 1.20 10.99
C TYR A 75 22.90 2.08 10.55
N THR A 76 21.81 1.48 10.07
CA THR A 76 20.66 2.21 9.53
C THR A 76 19.37 1.80 10.21
N GLY A 77 18.38 2.70 10.28
CA GLY A 77 17.03 2.33 10.68
C GLY A 77 16.95 1.84 12.13
N ARG A 78 16.28 0.70 12.33
CA ARG A 78 16.11 0.08 13.65
C ARG A 78 17.42 -0.39 14.29
N GLU A 79 18.41 -0.74 13.48
CA GLU A 79 19.72 -1.17 14.00
C GLU A 79 20.48 0.01 14.58
N ALA A 80 20.39 1.18 13.94
CA ALA A 80 20.97 2.41 14.47
C ALA A 80 20.39 2.74 15.86
N LEU A 81 19.10 2.52 16.08
CA LEU A 81 18.47 2.79 17.38
C LEU A 81 19.11 2.02 18.55
N LYS A 82 19.71 0.84 18.30
CA LYS A 82 20.38 0.05 19.35
C LYS A 82 21.69 0.68 19.84
N TYR A 83 22.25 1.60 19.06
CA TYR A 83 23.57 2.19 19.31
C TYR A 83 23.51 3.70 19.55
N ILE A 84 22.33 4.25 19.86
CA ILE A 84 22.14 5.70 20.12
C ILE A 84 23.03 6.20 21.25
N ASN A 85 23.23 5.40 22.29
CA ASN A 85 23.99 5.78 23.49
C ASN A 85 25.51 5.56 23.35
N LYS A 86 26.00 5.35 22.12
CA LYS A 86 27.44 5.23 21.85
C LYS A 86 27.94 6.49 21.14
N ASP A 87 29.23 6.77 21.26
CA ASP A 87 29.91 7.87 20.57
C ASP A 87 30.04 7.60 19.06
N LEU A 88 28.91 7.59 18.36
CA LEU A 88 28.79 7.35 16.93
C LEU A 88 28.31 8.62 16.24
N LYS A 89 28.86 8.90 15.06
CA LYS A 89 28.46 10.09 14.30
C LYS A 89 27.07 9.89 13.69
N PHE A 90 26.17 10.80 14.00
CA PHE A 90 24.85 10.86 13.38
C PHE A 90 24.94 11.42 11.96
N CYS A 91 24.36 10.70 11.01
CA CYS A 91 24.27 11.07 9.61
C CYS A 91 22.85 10.83 9.10
N ARG A 92 22.49 11.56 8.04
CA ARG A 92 21.24 11.32 7.31
C ARG A 92 21.40 10.04 6.47
N ASN A 93 20.41 9.16 6.52
CA ASN A 93 20.39 7.97 5.69
C ASN A 93 20.06 8.36 4.23
N GLU A 94 21.02 8.27 3.32
CA GLU A 94 20.81 8.56 1.90
C GLU A 94 20.23 7.36 1.13
N GLU A 95 20.45 6.15 1.64
CA GLU A 95 19.96 4.91 1.04
C GLU A 95 18.49 4.64 1.40
N GLY A 96 18.01 5.20 2.51
CA GLY A 96 16.65 5.03 3.01
C GLY A 96 15.56 5.67 2.14
N VAL A 97 14.32 5.26 2.37
CA VAL A 97 13.12 5.89 1.78
C VAL A 97 12.29 6.51 2.89
N TYR A 98 12.31 7.84 3.00
CA TYR A 98 11.53 8.59 3.98
C TYR A 98 11.29 10.02 3.52
N ARG A 99 10.32 10.67 4.16
CA ARG A 99 9.95 12.06 3.92
C ARG A 99 9.56 12.71 5.24
N LEU A 100 10.49 13.49 5.81
CA LEU A 100 10.26 14.16 7.09
C LEU A 100 9.25 15.31 6.98
N GLU A 101 9.04 15.84 5.77
CA GLU A 101 8.05 16.88 5.49
C GLU A 101 6.64 16.45 5.90
N ILE A 102 6.31 15.15 5.75
CA ILE A 102 4.95 14.67 6.04
C ILE A 102 4.58 14.78 7.52
N LEU A 103 5.59 14.85 8.41
CA LEU A 103 5.39 14.82 9.86
C LEU A 103 4.50 15.97 10.33
N ARG A 104 4.58 17.15 9.71
CA ARG A 104 3.76 18.33 10.04
C ARG A 104 2.27 18.15 9.70
N PHE A 105 1.97 17.23 8.78
CA PHE A 105 0.61 16.96 8.30
C PHE A 105 -0.02 15.73 8.97
N LEU A 106 0.75 14.98 9.77
CA LEU A 106 0.23 13.84 10.51
C LEU A 106 -0.67 14.31 11.67
N PRO A 107 -1.89 13.78 11.83
CA PRO A 107 -2.78 14.11 12.94
C PRO A 107 -2.39 13.33 14.20
N LEU A 108 -1.25 13.68 14.78
CA LEU A 108 -0.67 12.99 15.94
C LEU A 108 -1.62 13.04 17.16
N SER A 109 -2.38 14.11 17.32
CA SER A 109 -3.37 14.24 18.40
C SER A 109 -4.72 13.56 18.10
N GLY A 110 -4.86 12.93 16.93
CA GLY A 110 -6.14 12.38 16.45
C GLY A 110 -7.07 13.44 15.85
N ASP A 111 -6.54 14.61 15.51
CA ASP A 111 -7.19 15.76 14.86
C ASP A 111 -7.39 15.59 13.35
N TYR A 112 -7.56 14.36 12.87
CA TYR A 112 -7.64 14.05 11.44
C TYR A 112 -8.81 14.75 10.73
N MET A 113 -9.93 14.96 11.42
CA MET A 113 -11.09 15.70 10.87
C MET A 113 -10.78 17.18 10.67
N VAL A 114 -10.03 17.78 11.59
CA VAL A 114 -9.60 19.18 11.50
C VAL A 114 -8.68 19.35 10.30
N LYS A 115 -7.67 18.48 10.17
CA LYS A 115 -6.77 18.46 9.00
C LYS A 115 -7.53 18.33 7.68
N LEU A 116 -8.51 17.42 7.60
CA LEU A 116 -9.35 17.26 6.39
C LEU A 116 -10.19 18.50 6.06
N SER A 117 -10.74 19.16 7.08
CA SER A 117 -11.54 20.38 6.88
C SER A 117 -10.71 21.55 6.33
N GLN A 118 -9.43 21.61 6.70
CA GLN A 118 -8.48 22.64 6.29
C GLN A 118 -7.93 22.45 4.87
N PHE A 119 -8.21 21.32 4.21
CA PHE A 119 -7.70 21.08 2.87
C PHE A 119 -8.27 22.05 1.84
N THR A 120 -7.37 22.58 1.01
CA THR A 120 -7.68 23.30 -0.21
C THR A 120 -8.34 22.37 -1.25
N LYS A 121 -8.90 22.96 -2.31
CA LYS A 121 -9.53 22.17 -3.40
C LYS A 121 -8.54 21.18 -4.04
N GLU A 122 -7.28 21.59 -4.21
CA GLU A 122 -6.23 20.76 -4.79
C GLU A 122 -5.82 19.62 -3.86
N GLU A 123 -5.60 19.91 -2.57
CA GLU A 123 -5.27 18.89 -1.57
C GLU A 123 -6.37 17.85 -1.44
N ARG A 124 -7.64 18.25 -1.54
CA ARG A 124 -8.78 17.31 -1.57
C ARG A 124 -8.73 16.39 -2.79
N LYS A 125 -8.35 16.92 -3.95
CA LYS A 125 -8.17 16.12 -5.17
C LYS A 125 -7.03 15.12 -4.99
N ASN A 126 -5.89 15.57 -4.43
CA ASN A 126 -4.76 14.71 -4.12
C ASN A 126 -5.13 13.62 -3.12
N TYR A 127 -5.81 13.97 -2.04
CA TYR A 127 -6.32 13.04 -1.02
C TYR A 127 -7.15 11.91 -1.64
N ARG A 128 -8.15 12.25 -2.46
CA ARG A 128 -9.03 11.25 -3.10
C ARG A 128 -8.24 10.33 -4.04
N LYS A 129 -7.32 10.89 -4.83
CA LYS A 129 -6.49 10.08 -5.73
C LYS A 129 -5.54 9.17 -4.95
N ILE A 130 -4.86 9.68 -3.93
CA ILE A 130 -3.98 8.86 -3.07
C ILE A 130 -4.79 7.74 -2.41
N LEU A 131 -5.99 8.04 -1.89
CA LEU A 131 -6.90 7.00 -1.42
C LEU A 131 -7.23 5.99 -2.50
N SER A 132 -7.54 6.37 -3.73
CA SER A 132 -7.82 5.39 -4.80
C SER A 132 -6.64 4.47 -5.11
N ILE A 133 -5.40 4.96 -4.97
CA ILE A 133 -4.19 4.15 -5.14
C ILE A 133 -4.07 3.14 -4.01
N ILE A 134 -4.22 3.61 -2.77
CA ILE A 134 -3.98 2.83 -1.55
C ILE A 134 -5.14 1.90 -1.19
N ASP A 135 -6.37 2.36 -1.42
CA ASP A 135 -7.60 1.72 -0.99
C ASP A 135 -7.90 0.48 -1.83
N LYS A 136 -8.82 -0.30 -1.29
CA LYS A 136 -9.22 -1.58 -1.86
C LYS A 136 -9.76 -1.34 -3.25
N GLU A 137 -9.10 -1.91 -4.26
CA GLU A 137 -9.87 -2.31 -5.41
C GLU A 137 -10.99 -3.21 -4.91
N LYS A 138 -12.17 -3.06 -5.50
CA LYS A 138 -13.25 -4.03 -5.34
C LYS A 138 -12.73 -5.33 -5.97
N GLY A 139 -11.88 -6.07 -5.25
CA GLY A 139 -11.37 -7.35 -5.70
C GLY A 139 -12.53 -8.28 -6.04
N GLY A 140 -12.23 -9.31 -6.81
CA GLY A 140 -13.21 -10.33 -7.17
C GLY A 140 -14.02 -10.81 -5.96
N VAL A 141 -15.26 -11.23 -6.22
CA VAL A 141 -16.18 -11.73 -5.19
C VAL A 141 -15.49 -12.83 -4.36
N SER A 142 -15.38 -12.65 -3.06
CA SER A 142 -14.81 -13.64 -2.14
C SER A 142 -15.85 -14.66 -1.69
N SER A 143 -17.05 -14.18 -1.35
CA SER A 143 -18.16 -15.03 -0.89
C SER A 143 -19.48 -14.31 -1.16
N VAL A 144 -20.57 -15.05 -1.18
CA VAL A 144 -21.92 -14.48 -1.25
C VAL A 144 -22.66 -14.93 0.00
N SER A 145 -23.20 -13.98 0.76
CA SER A 145 -24.14 -14.32 1.81
C SER A 145 -25.57 -14.24 1.31
N PHE A 146 -26.34 -15.29 1.59
CA PHE A 146 -27.73 -15.41 1.20
C PHE A 146 -28.62 -15.35 2.45
N TYR A 147 -29.77 -14.69 2.30
CA TYR A 147 -30.88 -14.85 3.23
C TYR A 147 -31.86 -15.84 2.62
N VAL A 148 -31.88 -17.06 3.16
CA VAL A 148 -32.73 -18.16 2.68
C VAL A 148 -33.91 -18.30 3.63
N ARG A 149 -35.13 -18.38 3.06
CA ARG A 149 -36.36 -18.61 3.82
C ARG A 149 -36.59 -20.12 3.92
N TYR A 150 -36.56 -20.62 5.14
CA TYR A 150 -37.00 -21.98 5.50
C TYR A 150 -38.42 -21.92 6.08
N LYS A 151 -39.10 -23.07 6.18
CA LYS A 151 -40.42 -23.18 6.86
C LYS A 151 -40.37 -22.69 8.32
N THR A 152 -39.19 -22.70 8.95
CA THR A 152 -38.93 -22.28 10.33
C THR A 152 -38.42 -20.84 10.48
N GLY A 153 -38.31 -20.06 9.40
CA GLY A 153 -37.85 -18.66 9.44
C GLY A 153 -36.74 -18.35 8.43
N VAL A 154 -36.18 -17.13 8.49
CA VAL A 154 -35.12 -16.68 7.58
C VAL A 154 -33.74 -16.89 8.22
N LYS A 155 -32.87 -17.70 7.60
CA LYS A 155 -31.49 -17.90 8.05
C LYS A 155 -30.49 -17.29 7.06
N LYS A 156 -29.43 -16.69 7.60
CA LYS A 156 -28.31 -16.16 6.81
C LYS A 156 -27.25 -17.26 6.65
N LYS A 157 -26.92 -17.63 5.41
CA LYS A 157 -25.77 -18.50 5.09
C LYS A 157 -24.71 -17.68 4.36
N ASN A 158 -23.43 -17.96 4.62
CA ASN A 158 -22.30 -17.34 3.92
C ASN A 158 -21.56 -18.44 3.17
N ILE A 159 -21.49 -18.34 1.84
CA ILE A 159 -20.99 -19.41 0.97
C ILE A 159 -19.80 -18.88 0.17
N PRO A 160 -18.64 -19.55 0.21
CA PRO A 160 -17.49 -19.21 -0.65
C PRO A 160 -17.87 -19.23 -2.14
N LEU A 161 -17.23 -18.39 -2.97
CA LEU A 161 -17.57 -18.32 -4.39
C LEU A 161 -17.39 -19.67 -5.14
N LYS A 162 -16.51 -20.55 -4.65
CA LYS A 162 -16.28 -21.88 -5.26
C LYS A 162 -17.49 -22.81 -5.13
N GLU A 163 -18.20 -22.72 -4.01
CA GLU A 163 -19.40 -23.53 -3.70
C GLU A 163 -20.69 -22.85 -4.18
N TYR A 164 -20.59 -21.63 -4.72
CA TYR A 164 -21.74 -20.84 -5.19
C TYR A 164 -22.51 -21.50 -6.33
N LYS A 165 -21.81 -22.18 -7.25
CA LYS A 165 -22.42 -22.84 -8.41
C LYS A 165 -23.28 -24.03 -7.97
N GLU A 166 -22.72 -24.90 -7.13
CA GLU A 166 -23.42 -26.06 -6.56
C GLU A 166 -24.62 -25.64 -5.70
N PHE A 167 -24.53 -24.51 -4.99
CA PHE A 167 -25.63 -24.01 -4.15
C PHE A 167 -26.83 -23.43 -4.92
N ILE A 168 -26.65 -22.98 -6.17
CA ILE A 168 -27.74 -22.39 -6.98
C ILE A 168 -28.56 -23.46 -7.70
N GLU A 169 -27.97 -24.60 -8.01
CA GLU A 169 -28.68 -25.74 -8.62
C GLU A 169 -29.73 -26.32 -7.66
N ASP A 170 -29.49 -26.20 -6.35
CA ASP A 170 -30.43 -26.57 -5.31
C ASP A 170 -31.47 -25.44 -5.10
N LYS A 171 -32.53 -25.45 -5.91
CA LYS A 171 -33.60 -24.43 -6.02
C LYS A 171 -34.21 -23.98 -4.68
N MET A 172 -33.54 -23.08 -3.94
CA MET A 172 -34.10 -22.41 -2.76
C MET A 172 -34.54 -20.97 -3.08
N SER A 173 -35.67 -20.54 -2.49
CA SER A 173 -36.23 -19.19 -2.64
C SER A 173 -35.36 -18.13 -1.94
N ILE A 174 -34.29 -17.69 -2.61
CA ILE A 174 -33.38 -16.63 -2.15
C ILE A 174 -34.12 -15.30 -2.12
N LYS A 175 -34.19 -14.64 -0.96
CA LYS A 175 -34.82 -13.32 -0.84
C LYS A 175 -33.89 -12.17 -1.25
N SER A 176 -32.63 -12.27 -0.86
CA SER A 176 -31.62 -11.23 -1.11
C SER A 176 -30.24 -11.83 -0.93
N SER A 177 -29.31 -11.42 -1.78
CA SER A 177 -27.90 -11.79 -1.69
C SER A 177 -27.05 -10.57 -1.33
N LYS A 178 -25.97 -10.81 -0.59
CA LYS A 178 -24.94 -9.80 -0.30
C LYS A 178 -23.58 -10.35 -0.69
N VAL A 179 -23.04 -9.76 -1.74
CA VAL A 179 -21.72 -10.09 -2.27
C VAL A 179 -20.64 -9.53 -1.34
N HIS A 180 -19.80 -10.41 -0.81
CA HIS A 180 -18.55 -10.06 -0.14
C HIS A 180 -17.43 -10.10 -1.17
N ARG A 181 -16.63 -9.05 -1.23
CA ARG A 181 -15.47 -8.95 -2.13
C ARG A 181 -14.19 -9.23 -1.37
N LYS A 182 -13.18 -9.80 -2.05
CA LYS A 182 -11.85 -10.01 -1.48
C LYS A 182 -11.34 -8.69 -0.89
N LYS A 183 -10.80 -8.73 0.32
CA LYS A 183 -10.17 -7.58 0.98
C LYS A 183 -8.77 -7.38 0.38
N GLY A 184 -8.68 -6.81 -0.83
CA GLY A 184 -7.40 -6.52 -1.49
C GLY A 184 -7.22 -5.01 -1.64
N GLY A 185 -6.49 -4.39 -0.72
CA GLY A 185 -6.03 -3.00 -0.84
C GLY A 185 -4.54 -2.98 -0.60
N LEU A 186 -3.84 -2.03 -1.25
CA LEU A 186 -2.40 -1.91 -1.17
C LEU A 186 -1.92 -1.78 0.28
N ILE A 187 -2.64 -1.05 1.11
CA ILE A 187 -2.41 -0.98 2.56
C ILE A 187 -3.60 -1.65 3.25
N LYS A 188 -3.34 -2.66 4.09
CA LYS A 188 -4.40 -3.47 4.70
C LYS A 188 -5.20 -2.69 5.75
N ASP A 189 -4.52 -1.91 6.60
CA ASP A 189 -5.13 -1.17 7.71
C ASP A 189 -5.86 0.10 7.24
N ARG A 190 -7.16 0.21 7.57
CA ARG A 190 -8.00 1.35 7.16
C ARG A 190 -7.55 2.70 7.75
N HIS A 191 -7.00 2.69 8.97
CA HIS A 191 -6.57 3.91 9.65
C HIS A 191 -5.30 4.43 9.01
N ILE A 192 -4.33 3.53 8.75
CA ILE A 192 -3.09 3.87 8.03
C ILE A 192 -3.40 4.42 6.64
N ARG A 193 -4.34 3.83 5.88
CA ARG A 193 -4.75 4.36 4.56
C ARG A 193 -5.14 5.83 4.62
N LYS A 194 -6.02 6.17 5.57
CA LYS A 194 -6.52 7.54 5.73
C LYS A 194 -5.41 8.49 6.16
N ILE A 195 -4.54 8.08 7.07
CA ILE A 195 -3.44 8.93 7.54
C ILE A 195 -2.38 9.16 6.46
N LEU A 196 -2.01 8.15 5.69
CA LEU A 196 -1.11 8.31 4.54
C LEU A 196 -1.72 9.29 3.53
N ALA A 197 -2.99 9.13 3.18
CA ALA A 197 -3.67 10.07 2.28
C ALA A 197 -3.73 11.50 2.85
N ILE A 198 -3.99 11.66 4.15
CA ILE A 198 -4.00 12.99 4.79
C ILE A 198 -2.61 13.64 4.73
N SER A 199 -1.58 12.88 5.08
CA SER A 199 -0.23 13.42 5.23
C SER A 199 0.47 13.75 3.90
N TYR A 200 0.16 13.00 2.83
CA TYR A 200 0.70 13.26 1.49
C TYR A 200 -0.15 14.22 0.64
N ALA A 201 -1.42 14.45 0.97
CA ALA A 201 -2.29 15.33 0.19
C ALA A 201 -1.73 16.75 -0.01
N PRO A 202 -1.17 17.42 1.03
CA PRO A 202 -0.49 18.72 0.90
C PRO A 202 0.78 18.71 0.07
N ILE A 203 1.43 17.55 -0.08
CA ILE A 203 2.72 17.42 -0.76
C ILE A 203 2.54 17.06 -2.23
N GLY A 204 1.46 16.34 -2.54
CA GLY A 204 1.09 15.99 -3.89
C GLY A 204 1.13 14.50 -4.19
N ILE A 205 0.36 14.12 -5.20
CA ILE A 205 0.22 12.73 -5.64
C ILE A 205 1.51 12.17 -6.25
N GLU A 206 2.23 12.96 -7.03
CA GLU A 206 3.47 12.53 -7.71
C GLU A 206 4.52 12.12 -6.67
N THR A 207 4.64 12.93 -5.62
CA THR A 207 5.52 12.65 -4.48
C THR A 207 5.15 11.35 -3.77
N PHE A 208 3.85 11.11 -3.53
CA PHE A 208 3.39 9.86 -2.94
C PHE A 208 3.74 8.64 -3.82
N VAL A 209 3.47 8.73 -5.13
CA VAL A 209 3.76 7.66 -6.08
C VAL A 209 5.26 7.40 -6.17
N PHE A 210 6.07 8.47 -6.19
CA PHE A 210 7.52 8.37 -6.20
C PHE A 210 8.05 7.67 -4.95
N ASP A 211 7.64 8.09 -3.75
CA ASP A 211 8.10 7.47 -2.50
C ASP A 211 7.68 6.00 -2.42
N LEU A 212 6.47 5.68 -2.86
CA LEU A 212 5.97 4.30 -2.95
C LEU A 212 6.80 3.46 -3.93
N ALA A 213 7.08 3.99 -5.13
CA ALA A 213 7.92 3.33 -6.12
C ALA A 213 9.35 3.12 -5.59
N MET A 214 9.96 4.15 -4.99
CA MET A 214 11.29 4.04 -4.38
C MET A 214 11.30 3.00 -3.26
N PHE A 215 10.23 2.89 -2.47
CA PHE A 215 10.12 1.84 -1.45
C PHE A 215 10.17 0.43 -2.07
N TYR A 216 9.45 0.19 -3.16
CA TYR A 216 9.52 -1.08 -3.90
C TYR A 216 10.88 -1.34 -4.56
N LEU A 217 11.53 -0.29 -5.07
CA LEU A 217 12.80 -0.39 -5.77
C LEU A 217 14.01 -0.51 -4.84
N LYS A 218 13.97 0.06 -3.64
CA LYS A 218 15.08 -0.01 -2.69
C LYS A 218 14.98 -1.19 -1.71
N LYS A 219 13.78 -1.72 -1.48
CA LYS A 219 13.54 -2.82 -0.53
C LYS A 219 13.14 -4.11 -1.23
N GLY A 220 13.71 -5.22 -0.75
CA GLY A 220 13.37 -6.56 -1.24
C GLY A 220 11.99 -7.01 -0.76
N LYS A 221 11.38 -8.00 -1.43
CA LYS A 221 10.06 -8.53 -1.06
C LYS A 221 9.94 -8.90 0.41
N TYR A 222 10.91 -9.66 0.94
CA TYR A 222 10.95 -10.06 2.36
C TYR A 222 11.14 -8.88 3.32
N GLU A 223 11.90 -7.86 2.92
CA GLU A 223 12.10 -6.67 3.76
C GLU A 223 10.80 -5.89 3.90
N ARG A 224 10.03 -5.75 2.81
CA ARG A 224 8.70 -5.10 2.80
C ARG A 224 7.69 -5.87 3.65
N GLU A 225 7.77 -7.20 3.68
CA GLU A 225 6.88 -8.06 4.48
C GLU A 225 7.20 -8.02 5.98
N ARG A 226 8.49 -8.08 6.36
CA ARG A 226 8.92 -8.14 7.77
C ARG A 226 8.97 -6.77 8.44
N TYR A 227 9.48 -5.77 7.73
CA TYR A 227 9.60 -4.41 8.24
C TYR A 227 8.47 -3.58 7.66
N SER A 228 7.48 -3.28 8.49
CA SER A 228 6.49 -2.26 8.16
C SER A 228 7.19 -0.90 8.15
N GLY A 229 7.85 -0.55 7.04
CA GLY A 229 8.56 0.71 6.86
C GLY A 229 7.60 1.89 6.78
N ILE A 230 7.95 2.89 5.97
CA ILE A 230 7.15 4.12 5.84
C ILE A 230 5.72 3.90 5.30
N PHE A 231 5.45 2.73 4.75
CA PHE A 231 4.11 2.25 4.36
C PHE A 231 3.70 1.04 5.22
N PRO A 232 3.19 1.24 6.45
CA PRO A 232 2.89 0.11 7.31
C PRO A 232 1.73 -0.72 6.79
N THR A 233 1.80 -2.04 6.93
CA THR A 233 0.77 -2.99 6.44
C THR A 233 0.60 -3.02 4.92
N LEU A 234 1.64 -2.64 4.19
CA LEU A 234 1.72 -2.78 2.73
C LEU A 234 1.50 -4.25 2.31
N SER A 235 0.76 -4.43 1.23
CA SER A 235 0.55 -5.72 0.57
C SER A 235 1.81 -6.14 -0.15
N SER A 236 2.00 -7.45 -0.28
CA SER A 236 3.04 -8.04 -1.13
C SER A 236 2.73 -7.82 -2.62
N GLU A 237 1.46 -7.63 -2.97
CA GLU A 237 1.02 -7.36 -4.34
C GLU A 237 1.40 -5.94 -4.76
N ILE A 238 1.99 -5.81 -5.96
CA ILE A 238 2.38 -4.52 -6.55
C ILE A 238 1.28 -4.02 -7.47
N PRO A 239 0.83 -2.77 -7.32
CA PRO A 239 -0.19 -2.20 -8.19
C PRO A 239 0.47 -1.53 -9.41
N HIS A 240 1.02 -2.34 -10.35
CA HIS A 240 1.81 -1.85 -11.49
C HIS A 240 1.09 -0.74 -12.28
N GLU A 241 -0.19 -0.93 -12.61
CA GLU A 241 -1.01 0.04 -13.36
C GLU A 241 -1.14 1.40 -12.64
N LYS A 242 -1.12 1.42 -11.30
CA LYS A 242 -1.28 2.63 -10.49
C LYS A 242 0.02 3.40 -10.28
N LEU A 243 1.16 2.77 -10.58
CA LEU A 243 2.50 3.36 -10.42
C LEU A 243 3.02 3.99 -11.72
N GLY A 244 2.26 3.90 -12.82
CA GLY A 244 2.63 4.47 -14.11
C GLY A 244 3.98 3.95 -14.58
N LYS A 245 4.89 4.85 -14.97
CA LYS A 245 6.24 4.52 -15.46
C LYS A 245 7.05 3.66 -14.48
N TYR A 246 6.78 3.72 -13.18
CA TYR A 246 7.51 2.93 -12.18
C TYR A 246 7.07 1.46 -12.15
N GLY A 247 5.88 1.14 -12.69
CA GLY A 247 5.36 -0.23 -12.75
C GLY A 247 6.31 -1.17 -13.48
N GLU A 248 6.74 -0.79 -14.69
CA GLU A 248 7.67 -1.56 -15.53
C GLU A 248 9.06 -1.73 -14.87
N ILE A 249 9.53 -0.69 -14.18
CA ILE A 249 10.82 -0.71 -13.47
C ILE A 249 10.78 -1.74 -12.34
N ILE A 250 9.68 -1.77 -11.59
CA ILE A 250 9.50 -2.70 -10.47
C ILE A 250 9.37 -4.15 -11.01
N GLU A 251 8.65 -4.37 -12.11
CA GLU A 251 8.58 -5.69 -12.76
C GLU A 251 9.96 -6.20 -13.17
N LEU A 252 10.78 -5.34 -13.79
CA LEU A 252 12.14 -5.69 -14.17
C LEU A 252 12.98 -6.03 -12.94
N LYS A 253 12.89 -5.24 -11.87
CA LYS A 253 13.57 -5.52 -10.60
C LYS A 253 13.18 -6.88 -10.03
N GLU A 254 11.89 -7.19 -9.91
CA GLU A 254 11.45 -8.45 -9.30
C GLU A 254 11.87 -9.66 -10.13
N ARG A 255 11.81 -9.54 -11.47
CA ARG A 255 12.32 -10.58 -12.37
C ARG A 255 13.81 -10.85 -12.14
N MET A 256 14.62 -9.80 -12.04
CA MET A 256 16.06 -9.94 -11.76
C MET A 256 16.31 -10.53 -10.37
N GLU A 257 15.55 -10.15 -9.35
CA GLU A 257 15.65 -10.74 -8.00
C GLU A 257 15.34 -12.24 -8.03
N GLU A 258 14.30 -12.66 -8.75
CA GLU A 258 13.92 -14.07 -8.90
C GLU A 258 14.96 -14.88 -9.69
N GLU A 259 15.50 -14.33 -10.77
CA GLU A 259 16.53 -15.00 -11.59
C GLU A 259 17.84 -15.15 -10.84
N LEU A 260 18.29 -14.13 -10.11
CA LEU A 260 19.46 -14.21 -9.24
C LEU A 260 19.27 -15.28 -8.15
N GLN A 261 18.08 -15.35 -7.56
CA GLN A 261 17.76 -16.37 -6.56
C GLN A 261 17.84 -17.78 -7.15
N LYS A 262 17.36 -18.00 -8.39
CA LYS A 262 17.48 -19.29 -9.10
C LYS A 262 18.93 -19.66 -9.39
N LEU A 263 19.79 -18.66 -9.63
CA LEU A 263 21.23 -18.84 -9.85
C LEU A 263 22.04 -18.97 -8.55
N GLY A 264 21.39 -18.89 -7.38
CA GLY A 264 22.06 -18.91 -6.07
C GLY A 264 22.93 -17.69 -5.79
N ARG A 265 22.72 -16.59 -6.52
CA ARG A 265 23.46 -15.32 -6.34
C ARG A 265 22.65 -14.35 -5.51
N PHE A 266 23.33 -13.62 -4.63
CA PHE A 266 22.72 -12.61 -3.77
C PHE A 266 23.32 -11.24 -4.08
N GLU A 267 22.46 -10.29 -4.43
CA GLU A 267 22.83 -8.89 -4.63
C GLU A 267 21.87 -8.00 -3.83
N LYS A 268 22.33 -6.82 -3.44
CA LYS A 268 21.48 -5.90 -2.65
C LYS A 268 20.30 -5.43 -3.50
N SER A 269 19.11 -5.45 -2.92
CA SER A 269 17.87 -4.97 -3.58
C SER A 269 18.01 -3.54 -4.11
N LEU A 270 18.71 -2.68 -3.35
CA LEU A 270 19.09 -1.32 -3.76
C LEU A 270 19.87 -1.31 -5.10
N THR A 271 20.87 -2.16 -5.26
CA THR A 271 21.68 -2.25 -6.49
C THR A 271 20.82 -2.70 -7.66
N ILE A 272 20.00 -3.74 -7.45
CA ILE A 272 19.12 -4.30 -8.50
C ILE A 272 18.07 -3.26 -8.92
N GLY A 273 17.50 -2.52 -7.97
CA GLY A 273 16.58 -1.43 -8.23
C GLY A 273 17.21 -0.30 -9.05
N GLY A 274 18.48 0.06 -8.76
CA GLY A 274 19.21 1.05 -9.55
C GLY A 274 19.47 0.61 -10.99
N ILE A 275 19.85 -0.65 -11.18
CA ILE A 275 20.02 -1.25 -12.51
C ILE A 275 18.69 -1.23 -13.28
N ALA A 276 17.59 -1.66 -12.63
CA ALA A 276 16.26 -1.65 -13.25
C ALA A 276 15.85 -0.24 -13.65
N TYR A 277 16.05 0.74 -12.76
CA TYR A 277 15.72 2.15 -13.02
C TYR A 277 16.48 2.68 -14.23
N TYR A 278 17.79 2.49 -14.27
CA TYR A 278 18.62 2.94 -15.39
C TYR A 278 18.23 2.26 -16.70
N LYS A 279 18.00 0.93 -16.69
CA LYS A 279 17.71 0.18 -17.91
C LYS A 279 16.41 0.63 -18.58
N VAL A 280 15.40 1.01 -17.81
CA VAL A 280 14.10 1.46 -18.33
C VAL A 280 14.11 2.95 -18.68
N THR A 281 14.74 3.79 -17.84
CA THR A 281 14.67 5.25 -18.03
C THR A 281 15.80 5.82 -18.89
N GLY A 282 16.95 5.13 -18.98
CA GLY A 282 18.18 5.65 -19.57
C GLY A 282 18.82 6.81 -18.78
N ASN A 283 18.26 7.21 -17.63
CA ASN A 283 18.70 8.39 -16.90
C ASN A 283 19.78 8.05 -15.86
N MET A 284 21.04 8.28 -16.24
CA MET A 284 22.19 8.03 -15.37
C MET A 284 22.16 8.90 -14.11
N GLU A 285 21.99 10.22 -14.27
CA GLU A 285 22.06 11.18 -13.16
C GLU A 285 21.05 10.87 -12.06
N GLU A 286 19.78 10.65 -12.43
CA GLU A 286 18.74 10.25 -11.50
C GLU A 286 19.03 8.92 -10.82
N THR A 287 19.57 7.95 -11.55
CA THR A 287 19.91 6.64 -10.96
C THR A 287 20.98 6.79 -9.89
N LEU A 288 22.07 7.49 -10.19
CA LEU A 288 23.17 7.70 -9.24
C LEU A 288 22.68 8.43 -7.99
N ARG A 289 21.83 9.46 -8.17
CA ARG A 289 21.24 10.24 -7.08
C ARG A 289 20.27 9.42 -6.23
N TYR A 290 19.28 8.75 -6.84
CA TYR A 290 18.23 8.06 -6.10
C TYR A 290 18.75 6.81 -5.38
N PHE A 291 19.72 6.11 -5.94
CA PHE A 291 20.24 4.87 -5.38
C PHE A 291 21.58 5.04 -4.64
N ASN A 292 22.09 6.26 -4.54
CA ASN A 292 23.38 6.59 -3.92
C ASN A 292 24.51 5.68 -4.43
N MET A 293 24.64 5.60 -5.76
CA MET A 293 25.61 4.76 -6.44
C MET A 293 26.63 5.61 -7.19
N SER A 294 27.88 5.13 -7.26
CA SER A 294 28.87 5.73 -8.16
C SER A 294 28.71 5.20 -9.58
N GLU A 295 29.02 6.04 -10.56
CA GLU A 295 28.91 5.69 -11.98
C GLU A 295 29.74 4.44 -12.32
N LYS A 296 30.98 4.37 -11.82
CA LYS A 296 31.87 3.21 -11.97
C LYS A 296 31.23 1.93 -11.43
N LYS A 297 30.56 2.02 -10.28
CA LYS A 297 29.87 0.86 -9.66
C LYS A 297 28.68 0.43 -10.51
N LEU A 298 27.89 1.37 -11.03
CA LEU A 298 26.73 1.05 -11.86
C LEU A 298 27.15 0.40 -13.18
N LYS A 299 28.12 0.98 -13.91
CA LYS A 299 28.64 0.42 -15.17
C LYS A 299 29.14 -1.01 -15.01
N ARG A 300 29.98 -1.25 -14.00
CA ARG A 300 30.48 -2.60 -13.67
C ARG A 300 29.34 -3.59 -13.41
N LYS A 301 28.30 -3.16 -12.70
CA LYS A 301 27.14 -4.02 -12.38
C LYS A 301 26.24 -4.27 -13.59
N LEU A 302 26.12 -3.31 -14.50
CA LEU A 302 25.43 -3.50 -15.77
C LEU A 302 26.13 -4.56 -16.63
N GLU A 303 27.45 -4.46 -16.78
CA GLU A 303 28.26 -5.46 -17.50
C GLU A 303 28.12 -6.86 -16.86
N GLU A 304 28.18 -6.93 -15.53
CA GLU A 304 27.98 -8.19 -14.80
C GLU A 304 26.58 -8.79 -15.07
N PHE A 305 25.52 -7.98 -15.06
CA PHE A 305 24.16 -8.46 -15.28
C PHE A 305 23.90 -8.79 -16.77
N GLU A 306 24.56 -8.12 -17.70
CA GLU A 306 24.52 -8.43 -19.13
C GLU A 306 25.21 -9.77 -19.43
N THR A 307 26.39 -10.00 -18.86
CA THR A 307 27.13 -11.27 -19.04
C THR A 307 26.38 -12.48 -18.48
N ILE A 308 25.62 -12.31 -17.39
CA ILE A 308 24.76 -13.36 -16.82
C ILE A 308 23.45 -13.52 -17.62
N GLY A 309 23.14 -12.58 -18.52
CA GLY A 309 21.94 -12.61 -19.38
C GLY A 309 20.67 -12.03 -18.74
N LEU A 310 20.76 -11.47 -17.52
CA LEU A 310 19.62 -10.91 -16.76
C LEU A 310 19.02 -9.65 -17.42
N LEU A 311 19.81 -8.94 -18.23
CA LEU A 311 19.40 -7.73 -18.93
C LEU A 311 19.04 -7.97 -20.41
N SER A 312 19.15 -9.21 -20.88
CA SER A 312 18.80 -9.56 -22.25
C SER A 312 17.30 -9.76 -22.37
N THR A 313 16.65 -8.95 -23.21
CA THR A 313 15.25 -9.13 -23.61
C THR A 313 15.09 -10.29 -24.57
N LYS A 314 15.55 -11.50 -24.22
CA LYS A 314 15.08 -12.69 -24.92
C LYS A 314 13.76 -13.10 -24.31
N SER A 315 12.67 -12.44 -24.74
CA SER A 315 11.39 -13.13 -24.77
C SER A 315 11.64 -14.42 -25.56
N LEU A 316 11.59 -15.58 -24.90
CA LEU A 316 11.61 -16.87 -25.58
C LEU A 316 10.63 -16.77 -26.76
N LYS A 317 11.09 -17.03 -27.99
CA LYS A 317 10.22 -16.99 -29.18
C LYS A 317 8.94 -17.77 -28.84
N PRO A 318 7.75 -17.33 -29.27
CA PRO A 318 6.47 -17.97 -28.91
C PRO A 318 6.49 -19.49 -29.16
N ARG A 319 7.21 -19.94 -30.20
CA ARG A 319 7.47 -21.36 -30.51
C ARG A 319 8.20 -22.10 -29.38
N THR A 320 9.23 -21.50 -28.80
CA THR A 320 10.04 -22.08 -27.72
C THR A 320 9.25 -22.14 -26.41
N GLN A 321 8.40 -21.14 -26.14
CA GLN A 321 7.46 -21.20 -25.00
C GLN A 321 6.41 -22.31 -25.17
N LYS A 322 5.89 -22.50 -26.40
CA LYS A 322 4.96 -23.59 -26.72
C LYS A 322 5.61 -24.97 -26.55
N PHE A 323 6.85 -25.11 -27.00
CA PHE A 323 7.65 -26.34 -26.88
C PHE A 323 7.96 -26.70 -25.42
N LEU A 324 8.38 -25.72 -24.61
CA LEU A 324 8.62 -25.92 -23.17
C LEU A 324 7.34 -26.26 -22.39
N LYS A 325 6.16 -25.77 -22.83
CA LYS A 325 4.86 -26.19 -22.29
C LYS A 325 4.50 -27.62 -22.67
N TYR A 326 4.91 -28.07 -23.85
CA TYR A 326 4.70 -29.44 -24.33
C TYR A 326 5.54 -30.45 -23.54
N LEU A 327 6.79 -30.11 -23.22
CA LEU A 327 7.71 -30.96 -22.42
C LEU A 327 7.37 -31.07 -20.92
N LYS A 328 6.40 -30.28 -20.42
CA LYS A 328 5.92 -30.34 -19.02
C LYS A 328 4.61 -31.11 -18.86
N ARG A 329 4.11 -31.71 -19.94
CA ARG A 329 3.11 -32.78 -19.93
C ARG A 329 3.84 -34.09 -20.11
#